data_AF-A0A847C414-F1
#
_entry.id   AF-A0A847C414-F1
#
_cell.length_a   1.000
_cell.length_b   1.000
_cell.length_c   1.000
_cell.angle_alpha   90.00
_cell.angle_beta   90.00
_cell.angle_gamma   90.00
#
_symmetry.space_group_name_H-M   'P 1'
#
loop_
_entity.id
_entity.type
_entity.pdbx_description
1 polymer ?
#
loop_
_entity_poly.entity_id
_entity_poly.type
_entity_poly.pdbx_seq_one_letter_code
_entity_poly.pdbx_strand_id
1 'polypeptide(L)'
;MKVKKTKRRAKRRPIPENIGNSVCGVWHYVIAMALIMQTQFEVTGTVQKAKNAPLPNNMQPAAVKTDRPGVLSVRFDISKLNEMSGSYGFASGKLIGNAVPSELLEGMTISDGDSRATLEGREYVCVVAISADSINTLRDKILPRILADKELNSYSAAPLTNIEDFLTEPLVSDGIVRNGKIIGPGGWCAKGFEDAWANAKKAEAAKAEKEKEQEREKEQKRAEALAKEQNSKTFTAVNPRLSSNYPLDKLLRVFVFTNGSGQEVLSCPVACGTLEDTAGAYLKDILKSAQTDIIARSDIGETLMQSGAFPENAWEKMAEIDPNTVWSAKTGAVKTCVRTFHNPNTGEKGAAVLFYNKS
;
A
#
# COMPACT_ATOMS: atom_id res chain seq x y z
N MET A 1 0.10 63.55 -37.68
CA MET A 1 1.31 62.90 -38.24
C MET A 1 1.45 61.51 -37.64
N LYS A 2 1.31 60.45 -38.43
CA LYS A 2 1.41 59.03 -38.00
C LYS A 2 2.81 58.51 -38.32
N VAL A 3 3.57 58.08 -37.31
CA VAL A 3 4.87 57.43 -37.51
C VAL A 3 4.73 55.94 -37.20
N LYS A 4 4.86 55.12 -38.25
CA LYS A 4 5.00 53.65 -38.18
C LYS A 4 6.40 53.32 -37.64
N LYS A 5 6.52 52.41 -36.67
CA LYS A 5 7.77 51.71 -36.36
C LYS A 5 7.58 50.20 -36.47
N THR A 6 8.56 49.59 -37.13
CA THR A 6 8.51 48.28 -37.79
C THR A 6 9.12 47.19 -36.89
N LYS A 7 8.49 46.01 -36.90
CA LYS A 7 8.99 44.75 -36.30
C LYS A 7 10.32 44.31 -36.93
N ARG A 8 11.21 43.74 -36.11
CA ARG A 8 12.14 42.67 -36.53
C ARG A 8 12.12 41.54 -35.50
N ARG A 9 11.73 40.35 -35.97
CA ARG A 9 11.59 39.08 -35.24
C ARG A 9 12.70 38.17 -35.78
N ALA A 10 13.63 37.72 -34.94
CA ALA A 10 14.69 36.80 -35.35
C ALA A 10 14.16 35.36 -35.38
N LYS A 11 14.24 34.72 -36.56
CA LYS A 11 14.06 33.27 -36.79
C LYS A 11 15.33 32.53 -36.36
N ARG A 12 15.23 31.54 -35.48
CA ARG A 12 16.23 30.46 -35.37
C ARG A 12 15.69 29.22 -36.09
N ARG A 13 16.55 28.62 -36.93
CA ARG A 13 16.32 27.40 -37.71
C ARG A 13 16.60 26.14 -36.86
N PRO A 14 16.04 24.98 -37.23
CA PRO A 14 16.24 23.70 -36.54
C PRO A 14 17.55 23.02 -36.96
N ILE A 15 18.07 22.14 -36.09
CA ILE A 15 19.16 21.21 -36.37
C ILE A 15 18.55 19.79 -36.44
N PRO A 16 18.88 18.96 -37.43
CA PRO A 16 18.29 17.63 -37.61
C PRO A 16 19.12 16.48 -37.02
N GLU A 17 18.39 15.40 -36.72
CA GLU A 17 18.66 13.96 -36.89
C GLU A 17 19.90 13.31 -36.23
N ASN A 18 19.72 12.35 -35.29
CA ASN A 18 19.28 10.94 -35.44
C ASN A 18 20.47 9.98 -35.65
N ILE A 19 20.84 9.23 -34.60
CA ILE A 19 21.54 7.94 -34.70
C ILE A 19 20.89 7.02 -33.66
N GLY A 20 20.33 5.92 -34.15
CA GLY A 20 19.64 4.92 -33.34
C GLY A 20 20.53 3.77 -32.84
N ASN A 21 19.85 2.94 -32.04
CA ASN A 21 20.05 1.52 -31.76
C ASN A 21 21.26 1.08 -30.91
N SER A 22 20.97 0.54 -29.71
CA SER A 22 21.27 -0.88 -29.42
C SER A 22 20.50 -1.36 -28.18
N VAL A 23 19.92 -2.56 -28.32
CA VAL A 23 19.17 -3.33 -27.32
C VAL A 23 20.02 -4.56 -27.00
N CYS A 24 20.48 -4.74 -25.74
CA CYS A 24 20.74 -6.06 -25.14
C CYS A 24 21.36 -5.97 -23.73
N GLY A 25 20.78 -6.72 -22.78
CA GLY A 25 21.38 -7.13 -21.49
C GLY A 25 21.48 -6.02 -20.45
N VAL A 26 21.10 -6.17 -19.19
CA VAL A 26 21.31 -7.31 -18.32
C VAL A 26 20.23 -7.26 -17.23
N TRP A 27 19.37 -8.28 -17.26
CA TRP A 27 18.63 -8.80 -16.11
C TRP A 27 19.64 -9.28 -15.05
N HIS A 28 19.23 -9.33 -13.78
CA HIS A 28 19.96 -9.77 -12.56
C HIS A 28 20.60 -8.64 -11.75
N TYR A 29 19.88 -8.09 -10.76
CA TYR A 29 20.45 -7.70 -9.46
C TYR A 29 19.32 -7.36 -8.45
N VAL A 30 18.55 -8.39 -8.08
CA VAL A 30 17.82 -8.47 -6.80
C VAL A 30 17.99 -9.91 -6.34
N ILE A 31 18.24 -10.13 -5.04
CA ILE A 31 18.54 -11.41 -4.35
C ILE A 31 20.06 -11.72 -4.25
N ALA A 32 20.80 -10.94 -3.46
CA ALA A 32 22.13 -11.34 -2.94
C ALA A 32 22.56 -10.59 -1.67
N MET A 33 21.63 -10.20 -0.79
CA MET A 33 21.95 -9.58 0.52
C MET A 33 20.95 -10.00 1.61
N ALA A 34 20.65 -11.29 1.67
CA ALA A 34 19.97 -11.93 2.80
C ALA A 34 20.50 -13.36 2.89
N LEU A 35 20.95 -13.76 4.08
CA LEU A 35 21.78 -14.94 4.42
C LEU A 35 23.31 -14.70 4.28
N ILE A 36 24.04 -15.18 5.28
CA ILE A 36 25.47 -14.95 5.63
C ILE A 36 25.59 -13.69 6.53
N MET A 37 25.58 -13.71 7.86
CA MET A 37 26.22 -14.65 8.79
C MET A 37 25.45 -14.75 10.12
N GLN A 38 24.96 -15.94 10.40
CA GLN A 38 24.80 -16.50 11.74
C GLN A 38 25.38 -17.91 11.63
N THR A 39 26.10 -18.38 12.65
CA THR A 39 26.95 -19.60 12.78
C THR A 39 28.45 -19.30 12.67
N GLN A 40 29.35 -19.77 13.53
CA GLN A 40 29.27 -20.62 14.72
C GLN A 40 30.47 -20.31 15.63
N PHE A 41 30.24 -20.60 16.91
CA PHE A 41 31.22 -20.77 17.97
C PHE A 41 32.14 -21.94 17.59
N GLU A 42 33.46 -21.79 17.69
CA GLU A 42 34.33 -22.95 17.94
C GLU A 42 35.58 -22.53 18.70
N VAL A 43 35.71 -23.15 19.88
CA VAL A 43 36.80 -23.04 20.84
C VAL A 43 37.88 -24.03 20.42
N THR A 44 39.10 -23.56 20.16
CA THR A 44 40.30 -24.37 20.41
C THR A 44 41.43 -23.46 20.89
N GLY A 45 41.91 -23.75 22.10
CA GLY A 45 43.03 -23.06 22.71
C GLY A 45 44.37 -23.53 22.16
N THR A 46 45.33 -22.63 22.14
CA THR A 46 46.74 -22.97 22.27
C THR A 46 47.41 -22.00 23.24
N VAL A 47 47.96 -22.58 24.30
CA VAL A 47 48.74 -21.93 25.34
C VAL A 47 50.07 -21.51 24.74
N GLN A 48 50.36 -20.21 24.72
CA GLN A 48 51.73 -19.72 24.63
C GLN A 48 52.03 -18.74 25.76
N LYS A 49 53.12 -19.08 26.43
CA LYS A 49 53.67 -18.56 27.67
C LYS A 49 54.49 -17.30 27.34
N ALA A 50 53.93 -16.11 27.54
CA ALA A 50 54.66 -14.86 27.39
C ALA A 50 54.87 -14.17 28.75
N LYS A 51 56.15 -13.94 29.01
CA LYS A 51 56.77 -13.39 30.23
C LYS A 51 56.29 -11.96 30.53
N ASN A 52 56.05 -11.69 31.82
CA ASN A 52 56.08 -10.40 32.53
C ASN A 52 56.25 -9.14 31.67
N ALA A 53 55.12 -8.46 31.41
CA ALA A 53 55.09 -7.04 31.05
C ALA A 53 54.27 -6.28 32.12
N PRO A 54 54.63 -5.05 32.51
CA PRO A 54 53.88 -4.28 33.48
C PRO A 54 52.50 -3.91 32.92
N LEU A 55 51.45 -4.13 33.71
CA LEU A 55 50.08 -3.75 33.37
C LEU A 55 49.97 -2.23 33.20
N PRO A 56 49.45 -1.70 32.07
CA PRO A 56 49.07 -0.31 31.98
C PRO A 56 47.82 -0.07 32.84
N ASN A 57 48.02 0.63 33.94
CA ASN A 57 46.98 1.12 34.82
C ASN A 57 46.28 2.32 34.16
N ASN A 58 45.33 2.08 33.26
CA ASN A 58 44.33 3.09 32.88
C ASN A 58 43.10 2.48 32.20
N MET A 59 42.30 1.73 32.95
CA MET A 59 40.86 1.64 32.68
C MET A 59 40.16 2.51 33.72
N GLN A 60 40.20 3.83 33.52
CA GLN A 60 39.15 4.67 34.09
C GLN A 60 37.83 4.18 33.49
N PRO A 61 36.82 3.78 34.30
CA PRO A 61 35.49 3.55 33.78
C PRO A 61 35.05 4.85 33.10
N ALA A 62 34.56 4.76 31.86
CA ALA A 62 33.96 5.89 31.16
C ALA A 62 33.02 6.60 32.14
N ALA A 63 33.33 7.86 32.46
CA ALA A 63 32.54 8.63 33.41
C ALA A 63 31.08 8.51 33.02
N VAL A 64 30.28 7.93 33.92
CA VAL A 64 28.82 7.84 33.76
C VAL A 64 28.36 9.27 33.51
N LYS A 65 27.91 9.57 32.29
CA LYS A 65 27.36 10.88 31.94
C LYS A 65 26.11 11.06 32.80
N THR A 66 26.24 11.74 33.93
CA THR A 66 25.12 12.02 34.82
C THR A 66 24.12 12.85 34.03
N ASP A 67 22.91 12.30 33.85
CA ASP A 67 21.84 13.04 33.22
C ASP A 67 21.36 14.13 34.18
N ARG A 68 21.18 15.33 33.65
CA ARG A 68 20.84 16.53 34.40
C ARG A 68 20.16 17.53 33.47
N PRO A 69 19.47 18.55 33.99
CA PRO A 69 18.94 19.62 33.17
C PRO A 69 20.05 20.31 32.36
N GLY A 70 19.69 20.81 31.19
CA GLY A 70 20.62 21.52 30.32
C GLY A 70 19.90 22.36 29.28
N VAL A 71 20.69 23.15 28.56
CA VAL A 71 20.23 24.07 27.52
C VAL A 71 21.06 23.88 26.27
N LEU A 72 20.40 23.75 25.11
CA LEU A 72 21.01 23.77 23.80
C LEU A 72 20.67 25.09 23.12
N SER A 73 21.68 25.93 22.90
CA SER A 73 21.56 27.21 22.22
C SER A 73 21.97 27.07 20.76
N VAL A 74 21.18 27.61 19.84
CA VAL A 74 21.42 27.64 18.39
C VAL A 74 21.55 29.09 17.96
N ARG A 75 22.64 29.42 17.25
CA ARG A 75 22.99 30.79 16.87
C ARG A 75 22.75 31.03 15.39
N PHE A 76 22.06 32.12 15.07
CA PHE A 76 21.75 32.52 13.70
C PHE A 76 22.29 33.90 13.37
N ASP A 77 22.75 34.06 12.13
CA ASP A 77 23.16 35.36 11.60
C ASP A 77 21.91 36.14 11.20
N ILE A 78 21.63 37.25 11.89
CA ILE A 78 20.41 38.03 11.67
C ILE A 78 20.41 38.62 10.25
N SER A 79 21.58 38.95 9.69
CA SER A 79 21.68 39.47 8.32
C SER A 79 21.15 38.45 7.31
N LYS A 80 21.56 37.19 7.46
CA LYS A 80 21.11 36.10 6.58
C LYS A 80 19.64 35.77 6.80
N LEU A 81 19.17 35.77 8.03
CA LEU A 81 17.74 35.53 8.32
C LEU A 81 16.84 36.62 7.74
N ASN A 82 17.30 37.88 7.69
CA ASN A 82 16.55 38.97 7.07
C ASN A 82 16.47 38.86 5.54
N GLU A 83 17.26 37.99 4.89
CA GLU A 83 17.07 37.63 3.48
C GLU A 83 15.87 36.71 3.28
N MET A 84 15.40 36.05 4.35
CA MET A 84 14.17 35.25 4.35
C MET A 84 12.94 36.16 4.54
N SER A 85 11.79 35.72 4.02
CA SER A 85 10.54 36.43 4.24
C SER A 85 10.06 36.29 5.70
N GLY A 86 9.83 37.40 6.39
CA GLY A 86 9.27 37.43 7.74
C GLY A 86 10.19 38.11 8.75
N SER A 87 9.89 37.99 10.04
CA SER A 87 10.83 38.40 11.10
C SER A 87 11.91 37.34 11.26
N TYR A 88 13.13 37.75 11.61
CA TYR A 88 14.23 36.80 11.84
C TYR A 88 13.89 35.81 12.97
N GLY A 89 13.14 36.23 14.00
CA GLY A 89 12.64 35.31 15.04
C GLY A 89 11.71 34.23 14.47
N PHE A 90 10.82 34.58 13.54
CA PHE A 90 9.99 33.57 12.87
C PHE A 90 10.83 32.63 12.02
N ALA A 91 11.80 33.16 11.27
CA ALA A 91 12.68 32.37 10.42
C ALA A 91 13.54 31.38 11.22
N SER A 92 14.16 31.82 12.32
CA SER A 92 14.97 30.95 13.19
C SER A 92 14.14 29.82 13.81
N GLY A 93 12.95 30.13 14.35
CA GLY A 93 12.04 29.11 14.88
C GLY A 93 11.59 28.11 13.82
N LYS A 94 11.29 28.58 12.61
CA LYS A 94 10.90 27.73 11.48
C LYS A 94 12.01 26.80 11.03
N LEU A 95 13.25 27.28 10.95
CA LEU A 95 14.40 26.46 10.58
C LEU A 95 14.63 25.33 11.59
N ILE A 96 14.57 25.62 12.90
CA ILE A 96 14.69 24.56 13.91
C ILE A 96 13.49 23.62 13.87
N GLY A 97 12.27 24.13 13.71
CA GLY A 97 11.06 23.31 13.62
C GLY A 97 11.05 22.36 12.41
N ASN A 98 11.69 22.73 11.30
CA ASN A 98 11.89 21.86 10.14
C ASN A 98 12.92 20.75 10.46
N ALA A 99 13.99 21.09 11.17
CA ALA A 99 15.05 20.14 11.53
C ALA A 99 14.63 19.17 12.65
N VAL A 100 13.81 19.64 13.59
CA VAL A 100 13.46 18.92 14.82
C VAL A 100 11.93 18.77 14.95
N PRO A 101 11.41 17.54 14.87
CA PRO A 101 9.97 17.29 15.01
C PRO A 101 9.50 17.57 16.44
N SER A 102 8.25 18.04 16.55
CA SER A 102 7.67 18.47 17.82
C SER A 102 7.65 17.40 18.91
N GLU A 103 7.52 16.14 18.50
CA GLU A 103 7.46 14.97 19.37
C GLU A 103 8.76 14.76 20.15
N LEU A 104 9.90 15.19 19.59
CA LEU A 104 11.20 15.13 20.27
C LEU A 104 11.42 16.29 21.23
N LEU A 105 10.63 17.36 21.09
CA LEU A 105 10.73 18.57 21.92
C LEU A 105 9.65 18.60 23.01
N GLU A 106 8.74 17.63 23.04
CA GLU A 106 7.70 17.52 24.07
C GLU A 106 8.33 17.59 25.47
N GLY A 107 7.82 18.47 26.32
CA GLY A 107 8.42 18.72 27.63
C GLY A 107 9.22 20.01 27.70
N MET A 108 9.90 20.38 26.61
CA MET A 108 11.00 21.36 26.60
C MET A 108 10.52 22.80 26.51
N THR A 109 11.32 23.69 27.09
CA THR A 109 11.09 25.15 27.03
C THR A 109 11.87 25.75 25.88
N ILE A 110 11.20 26.56 25.07
CA ILE A 110 11.79 27.36 24.00
C ILE A 110 11.93 28.80 24.49
N SER A 111 13.08 29.39 24.21
CA SER A 111 13.35 30.81 24.44
C SER A 111 14.11 31.38 23.24
N ASP A 112 13.86 32.63 22.88
CA ASP A 112 14.55 33.32 21.80
C ASP A 112 14.91 34.76 22.16
N GLY A 113 15.83 35.33 21.39
CA GLY A 113 16.25 36.72 21.53
C GLY A 113 17.57 37.01 20.87
N ASP A 114 17.96 38.28 20.91
CA ASP A 114 19.29 38.71 20.49
C ASP A 114 20.33 38.23 21.50
N SER A 115 21.50 37.80 21.03
CA SER A 115 22.59 37.44 21.95
C SER A 115 23.00 38.66 22.78
N ARG A 116 23.60 38.41 23.95
CA ARG A 116 24.18 39.48 24.78
C ARG A 116 25.17 40.34 23.99
N ALA A 117 26.00 39.70 23.16
CA ALA A 117 26.97 40.40 22.34
C ALA A 117 26.29 41.25 21.24
N THR A 118 25.14 40.84 20.71
CA THR A 118 24.31 41.66 19.81
C THR A 118 23.76 42.88 20.52
N LEU A 119 23.22 42.71 21.74
CA LEU A 119 22.71 43.83 22.55
C LEU A 119 23.81 44.84 22.93
N GLU A 120 25.06 44.40 22.98
CA GLU A 120 26.24 45.23 23.21
C GLU A 120 26.88 45.78 21.92
N GLY A 121 26.30 45.50 20.74
CA GLY A 121 26.79 45.97 19.45
C GLY A 121 28.08 45.30 18.97
N ARG A 122 28.41 44.10 19.48
CA ARG A 122 29.64 43.36 19.14
C ARG A 122 29.45 42.35 18.01
N GLU A 123 28.23 41.89 17.79
CA GLU A 123 27.86 40.99 16.70
C GLU A 123 26.42 41.23 16.26
N TYR A 124 25.94 40.48 15.27
CA TYR A 124 24.56 40.59 14.78
C TYR A 124 23.92 39.20 14.69
N VAL A 125 23.66 38.64 15.86
CA VAL A 125 23.25 37.24 16.08
C VAL A 125 22.01 37.16 16.97
N CYS A 126 21.04 36.35 16.56
CA CYS A 126 19.96 35.90 17.44
C CYS A 126 20.21 34.46 17.87
N VAL A 127 19.66 34.10 19.03
CA VAL A 127 19.83 32.80 19.66
C VAL A 127 18.47 32.21 19.96
N VAL A 128 18.30 30.93 19.65
CA VAL A 128 17.16 30.13 20.11
C VAL A 128 17.70 29.08 21.07
N ALA A 129 17.16 29.03 22.29
CA ALA A 129 17.54 28.07 23.31
C ALA A 129 16.44 27.04 23.55
N ILE A 130 16.85 25.77 23.64
CA ILE A 130 16.00 24.62 23.96
C ILE A 130 16.44 24.10 25.33
N SER A 131 15.62 24.31 26.35
CA SER A 131 15.89 23.85 27.72
C SER A 131 15.15 22.54 27.98
N ALA A 132 15.85 21.55 28.53
CA ALA A 132 15.29 20.23 28.84
C ALA A 132 15.79 19.71 30.19
N ASP A 133 15.03 18.78 30.77
CA ASP A 133 15.42 18.10 32.02
C ASP A 133 16.58 17.11 31.81
N SER A 134 16.88 16.77 30.55
CA SER A 134 17.91 15.80 30.17
C SER A 134 18.86 16.39 29.12
N ILE A 135 20.06 16.77 29.56
CA ILE A 135 21.15 17.24 28.70
C ILE A 135 21.61 16.16 27.71
N ASN A 136 21.45 14.89 28.08
CA ASN A 136 21.73 13.78 27.18
C ASN A 136 20.73 13.74 26.02
N THR A 137 19.45 14.03 26.26
CA THR A 137 18.44 14.14 25.20
C THR A 137 18.80 15.27 24.22
N LEU A 138 19.21 16.44 24.72
CA LEU A 138 19.67 17.54 23.88
C LEU A 138 20.87 17.13 23.01
N ARG A 139 21.88 16.50 23.61
CA ARG A 139 23.13 16.11 22.94
C ARG A 139 22.95 14.97 21.94
N ASP A 140 22.17 13.95 22.29
CA ASP A 140 22.16 12.69 21.55
C ASP A 140 20.99 12.61 20.55
N LYS A 141 19.92 13.40 20.75
CA LYS A 141 18.73 13.36 19.88
C LYS A 141 18.46 14.65 19.11
N ILE A 142 18.70 15.81 19.72
CA ILE A 142 18.32 17.10 19.13
C ILE A 142 19.50 17.72 18.37
N LEU A 143 20.66 17.84 19.02
CA LEU A 143 21.86 18.41 18.41
C LEU A 143 22.22 17.74 17.07
N PRO A 144 22.23 16.41 16.91
CA PRO A 144 22.61 15.78 15.65
C PRO A 144 21.68 16.16 14.48
N ARG A 145 20.40 16.43 14.76
CA ARG A 145 19.42 16.87 13.75
C ARG A 145 19.70 18.30 13.30
N ILE A 146 19.99 19.18 14.25
CA ILE A 146 20.37 20.57 13.96
C ILE A 146 21.66 20.60 13.13
N LEU A 147 22.68 19.83 13.50
CA LEU A 147 23.94 19.76 12.77
C LEU A 147 23.78 19.16 11.35
N ALA A 148 22.85 18.23 11.16
CA ALA A 148 22.60 17.58 9.87
C ALA A 148 21.79 18.44 8.89
N ASP A 149 21.05 19.45 9.38
CA ASP A 149 20.19 20.28 8.55
C ASP A 149 20.98 21.33 7.76
N LYS A 150 21.06 21.14 6.45
CA LYS A 150 21.85 22.01 5.55
C LYS A 150 21.26 23.40 5.40
N GLU A 151 19.93 23.52 5.43
CA GLU A 151 19.25 24.80 5.26
C GLU A 151 19.49 25.65 6.50
N LEU A 152 19.22 25.11 7.69
CA LEU A 152 19.51 25.74 8.97
C LEU A 152 20.97 26.20 9.06
N ASN A 153 21.92 25.32 8.71
CA ASN A 153 23.34 25.63 8.74
C ASN A 153 23.72 26.83 7.86
N SER A 154 23.05 27.04 6.73
CA SER A 154 23.36 28.16 5.83
C SER A 154 23.06 29.54 6.45
N TYR A 155 22.06 29.62 7.34
CA TYR A 155 21.65 30.83 8.05
C TYR A 155 22.30 30.99 9.43
N SER A 156 23.13 30.03 9.85
CA SER A 156 23.74 30.03 11.17
C SER A 156 24.92 31.01 11.32
N ALA A 157 25.22 31.35 12.57
CA ALA A 157 26.42 32.06 13.00
C ALA A 157 27.38 31.11 13.74
N ALA A 158 28.69 31.37 13.67
CA ALA A 158 29.67 30.55 14.36
C ALA A 158 29.91 31.02 15.81
N PRO A 159 30.01 30.12 16.81
CA PRO A 159 29.72 28.69 16.72
C PRO A 159 28.21 28.44 16.58
N LEU A 160 27.83 27.46 15.74
CA LEU A 160 26.42 27.15 15.43
C LEU A 160 25.60 26.80 16.67
N THR A 161 26.14 25.93 17.52
CA THR A 161 25.46 25.44 18.72
C THR A 161 26.35 25.51 19.95
N ASN A 162 25.75 25.72 21.12
CA ASN A 162 26.39 25.51 22.41
C ASN A 162 25.49 24.70 23.34
N ILE A 163 26.08 23.81 24.16
CA ILE A 163 25.35 23.10 25.22
C ILE A 163 25.87 23.58 26.56
N GLU A 164 24.96 24.08 27.39
CA GLU A 164 25.25 24.65 28.71
C GLU A 164 24.38 23.99 29.78
N ASP A 165 24.77 24.13 31.04
CA ASP A 165 24.00 23.62 32.18
C ASP A 165 22.79 24.52 32.51
N PHE A 166 22.90 25.81 32.19
CA PHE A 166 21.86 26.81 32.43
C PHE A 166 21.95 27.90 31.36
N LEU A 167 20.84 28.60 31.13
CA LEU A 167 20.77 29.66 30.13
C LEU A 167 21.57 30.89 30.58
N THR A 168 22.57 31.29 29.80
CA THR A 168 23.40 32.47 30.06
C THR A 168 22.99 33.70 29.24
N GLU A 169 22.33 33.49 28.11
CA GLU A 169 21.86 34.54 27.21
C GLU A 169 20.57 35.22 27.74
N PRO A 170 20.37 36.53 27.50
CA PRO A 170 19.21 37.28 27.98
C PRO A 170 17.97 37.03 27.11
N LEU A 171 17.58 35.75 26.94
CA LEU A 171 16.48 35.35 26.06
C LEU A 171 15.12 35.46 26.75
N VAL A 172 14.08 35.70 25.96
CA VAL A 172 12.69 35.71 26.40
C VAL A 172 12.11 34.32 26.20
N SER A 173 11.32 33.82 27.17
CA SER A 173 10.65 32.52 27.00
C SER A 173 9.48 32.64 26.04
N ASP A 174 9.52 31.84 24.96
CA ASP A 174 8.42 31.63 24.03
C ASP A 174 7.34 30.70 24.64
N GLY A 175 7.76 29.73 25.45
CA GLY A 175 6.86 28.79 26.12
C GLY A 175 7.37 27.35 26.13
N ILE A 176 6.46 26.43 26.40
CA ILE A 176 6.75 25.02 26.58
C ILE A 176 6.08 24.20 25.48
N VAL A 177 6.80 23.28 24.85
CA VAL A 177 6.25 22.42 23.79
C VAL A 177 5.29 21.38 24.39
N ARG A 178 4.04 21.39 23.92
CA ARG A 178 2.99 20.43 24.25
C ARG A 178 2.13 20.09 23.03
N ASN A 179 2.02 18.81 22.71
CA ASN A 179 1.15 18.29 21.64
C ASN A 179 1.36 18.98 20.28
N GLY A 180 2.62 19.26 19.93
CA GLY A 180 2.96 19.92 18.67
C GLY A 180 2.62 21.41 18.62
N LYS A 181 2.54 22.08 19.78
CA LYS A 181 2.35 23.52 19.93
C LYS A 181 3.26 24.06 21.03
N ILE A 182 3.52 25.36 21.04
CA ILE A 182 4.23 26.03 22.13
C ILE A 182 3.22 26.76 23.01
N ILE A 183 3.09 26.31 24.26
CA ILE A 183 2.16 26.86 25.25
C ILE A 183 2.93 27.83 26.15
N GLY A 184 2.55 29.10 26.15
CA GLY A 184 3.22 30.12 26.94
C GLY A 184 3.02 31.53 26.38
N PRO A 185 3.97 32.45 26.64
CA PRO A 185 3.94 33.81 26.12
C PRO A 185 3.84 33.91 24.59
N GLY A 186 4.31 32.87 23.89
CA GLY A 186 4.46 32.84 22.45
C GLY A 186 5.55 33.79 21.97
N GLY A 187 5.55 34.07 20.68
CA GLY A 187 6.57 34.90 20.06
C GLY A 187 6.61 34.64 18.57
N TRP A 188 7.51 35.35 17.87
CA TRP A 188 7.73 35.06 16.46
C TRP A 188 8.39 33.70 16.26
N CYS A 189 9.35 33.36 17.12
CA CYS A 189 10.01 32.06 17.13
C CYS A 189 9.02 30.92 17.36
N ALA A 190 8.15 31.03 18.37
CA ALA A 190 7.09 30.04 18.59
C ALA A 190 6.23 29.78 17.34
N LYS A 191 5.78 30.84 16.66
CA LYS A 191 5.00 30.74 15.42
C LYS A 191 5.77 30.07 14.28
N GLY A 192 7.09 30.30 14.22
CA GLY A 192 7.97 29.65 13.25
C GLY A 192 7.99 28.13 13.43
N PHE A 193 8.19 27.65 14.66
CA PHE A 193 8.10 26.24 14.99
C PHE A 193 6.75 25.62 14.62
N GLU A 194 5.65 26.28 15.02
CA GLU A 194 4.31 25.78 14.76
C GLU A 194 3.97 25.72 13.25
N ASP A 195 4.43 26.70 12.47
CA ASP A 195 4.30 26.68 11.01
C ASP A 195 5.07 25.50 10.39
N ALA A 196 6.32 25.28 10.81
CA ALA A 196 7.12 24.15 10.36
C ALA A 196 6.42 22.81 10.63
N TRP A 197 5.95 22.59 11.85
CA TRP A 197 5.28 21.34 12.24
C TRP A 197 3.92 21.16 11.56
N ALA A 198 3.14 22.24 11.39
CA ALA A 198 1.89 22.18 10.65
C ALA A 198 2.12 21.81 9.18
N ASN A 199 3.18 22.34 8.55
CA ASN A 199 3.54 22.03 7.18
C ASN A 199 4.06 20.60 7.03
N ALA A 200 4.85 20.10 7.98
CA ALA A 200 5.29 18.71 8.01
C ALA A 200 4.09 17.74 8.06
N LYS A 201 3.13 17.98 8.97
CA LYS A 201 1.90 17.17 9.07
C LYS A 201 1.08 17.17 7.78
N LYS A 202 0.95 18.32 7.11
CA LYS A 202 0.28 18.41 5.81
C LYS A 202 1.03 17.64 4.72
N ALA A 203 2.35 17.72 4.68
CA ALA A 203 3.17 17.01 3.71
C ALA A 203 3.07 15.48 3.90
N GLU A 204 3.08 15.00 5.14
CA GLU A 204 2.87 13.58 5.48
C GLU A 204 1.48 13.10 5.07
N ALA A 205 0.43 13.87 5.38
CA ALA A 205 -0.94 13.53 4.98
C ALA A 205 -1.08 13.44 3.45
N ALA A 206 -0.51 14.40 2.72
CA ALA A 206 -0.53 14.41 1.26
C ALA A 206 0.26 13.22 0.65
N LYS A 207 1.35 12.81 1.28
CA LYS A 207 2.11 11.63 0.86
C LYS A 207 1.31 10.34 1.08
N ALA A 208 0.68 10.20 2.24
CA ALA A 208 -0.16 9.04 2.56
C ALA A 208 -1.37 8.91 1.62
N GLU A 209 -1.97 10.03 1.21
CA GLU A 209 -3.07 10.04 0.23
C GLU A 209 -2.60 9.55 -1.16
N LYS A 210 -1.44 10.03 -1.64
CA LYS A 210 -0.85 9.58 -2.91
C LYS A 210 -0.49 8.09 -2.90
N GLU A 211 0.03 7.57 -1.79
CA GLU A 211 0.34 6.14 -1.66
C GLU A 211 -0.93 5.28 -1.73
N LYS A 212 -2.02 5.72 -1.06
CA LYS A 212 -3.33 5.03 -1.15
C LYS A 212 -3.92 5.06 -2.55
N GLU A 213 -3.78 6.17 -3.27
CA GLU A 213 -4.25 6.28 -4.66
C GLU A 213 -3.48 5.32 -5.58
N GLN A 214 -2.15 5.25 -5.44
CA GLN A 214 -1.31 4.31 -6.20
C GLN A 214 -1.65 2.85 -5.90
N GLU A 215 -1.96 2.51 -4.65
CA GLU A 215 -2.38 1.16 -4.27
C GLU A 215 -3.72 0.78 -4.90
N ARG A 216 -4.70 1.70 -4.90
CA ARG A 216 -6.01 1.49 -5.57
C ARG A 216 -5.86 1.29 -7.08
N GLU A 217 -5.04 2.11 -7.74
CA GLU A 217 -4.77 1.93 -9.17
C GLU A 217 -4.13 0.58 -9.48
N LYS A 218 -3.21 0.13 -8.62
CA LYS A 218 -2.54 -1.18 -8.78
C LYS A 218 -3.53 -2.33 -8.59
N GLU A 219 -4.41 -2.24 -7.61
CA GLU A 219 -5.45 -3.24 -7.37
C GLU A 219 -6.45 -3.30 -8.53
N GLN A 220 -6.91 -2.15 -9.03
CA GLN A 220 -7.80 -2.08 -10.20
C GLN A 220 -7.16 -2.74 -11.43
N LYS A 221 -5.89 -2.41 -11.74
CA LYS A 221 -5.17 -3.04 -12.86
C LYS A 221 -5.03 -4.55 -12.70
N ARG A 222 -4.85 -5.04 -11.47
CA ARG A 222 -4.80 -6.49 -11.18
C ARG A 222 -6.15 -7.17 -11.39
N ALA A 223 -7.24 -6.55 -10.96
CA ALA A 223 -8.60 -7.07 -11.17
C ALA A 223 -8.95 -7.13 -12.67
N GLU A 224 -8.61 -6.09 -13.43
CA GLU A 224 -8.81 -6.06 -14.89
C GLU A 224 -7.99 -7.15 -15.62
N ALA A 225 -6.76 -7.42 -15.18
CA ALA A 225 -5.94 -8.48 -15.75
C ALA A 225 -6.54 -9.88 -15.51
N LEU A 226 -7.01 -10.16 -14.29
CA LEU A 226 -7.66 -11.43 -13.94
C LEU A 226 -8.96 -11.66 -14.73
N ALA A 227 -9.76 -10.61 -14.92
CA ALA A 227 -10.99 -10.70 -15.70
C ALA A 227 -10.71 -11.03 -17.18
N LYS A 228 -9.63 -10.48 -17.76
CA LYS A 228 -9.22 -10.79 -19.14
C LYS A 228 -8.74 -12.23 -19.30
N GLU A 229 -8.01 -12.77 -18.32
CA GLU A 229 -7.50 -14.15 -18.37
C GLU A 229 -8.65 -15.18 -18.34
N GLN A 230 -9.69 -14.94 -17.52
CA GLN A 230 -10.84 -15.83 -17.41
C GLN A 230 -11.74 -15.88 -18.64
N ASN A 231 -11.66 -14.89 -19.55
CA ASN A 231 -12.44 -14.88 -20.79
C ASN A 231 -11.75 -15.61 -21.96
N SER A 232 -10.48 -16.04 -21.81
CA SER A 232 -9.74 -16.71 -22.91
C SER A 232 -9.64 -18.23 -22.80
N LYS A 233 -10.10 -18.84 -21.69
CA LYS A 233 -10.05 -20.29 -21.53
C LYS A 233 -11.17 -20.96 -22.32
N THR A 234 -10.78 -21.66 -23.40
CA THR A 234 -11.64 -22.64 -24.08
C THR A 234 -12.07 -23.70 -23.08
N PHE A 235 -13.38 -23.91 -22.92
CA PHE A 235 -13.92 -24.94 -22.04
C PHE A 235 -13.32 -26.31 -22.39
N THR A 236 -12.85 -27.04 -21.37
CA THR A 236 -12.33 -28.41 -21.52
C THR A 236 -13.16 -29.31 -20.63
N ALA A 237 -13.92 -30.24 -21.23
CA ALA A 237 -14.76 -31.18 -20.49
C ALA A 237 -13.89 -32.11 -19.62
N VAL A 238 -14.29 -32.30 -18.36
CA VAL A 238 -13.65 -33.24 -17.43
C VAL A 238 -14.01 -34.68 -17.80
N ASN A 239 -15.25 -34.91 -18.21
CA ASN A 239 -15.73 -36.19 -18.72
C ASN A 239 -16.37 -36.06 -20.11
N PRO A 240 -15.58 -36.22 -21.19
CA PRO A 240 -16.06 -36.11 -22.57
C PRO A 240 -17.19 -37.09 -22.94
N ARG A 241 -17.37 -38.18 -22.17
CA ARG A 241 -18.44 -39.16 -22.43
C ARG A 241 -19.83 -38.61 -22.11
N LEU A 242 -19.93 -37.56 -21.29
CA LEU A 242 -21.20 -36.95 -20.92
C LEU A 242 -21.71 -35.98 -21.99
N SER A 243 -20.87 -35.53 -22.92
CA SER A 243 -21.19 -34.59 -23.98
C SER A 243 -22.54 -34.88 -24.65
N SER A 244 -23.33 -33.82 -24.87
CA SER A 244 -24.53 -33.89 -25.71
C SER A 244 -24.17 -33.99 -27.20
N ASN A 245 -22.98 -33.50 -27.59
CA ASN A 245 -22.55 -33.23 -28.97
C ASN A 245 -23.40 -32.19 -29.70
N TYR A 246 -24.12 -31.33 -28.97
CA TYR A 246 -24.82 -30.17 -29.53
C TYR A 246 -24.17 -28.89 -29.00
N PRO A 247 -24.06 -27.84 -29.84
CA PRO A 247 -23.45 -26.59 -29.43
C PRO A 247 -24.39 -25.81 -28.49
N LEU A 248 -23.80 -24.97 -27.63
CA LEU A 248 -24.51 -24.24 -26.58
C LEU A 248 -25.58 -23.29 -27.13
N ASP A 249 -25.38 -22.71 -28.30
CA ASP A 249 -26.34 -21.79 -28.96
C ASP A 249 -27.64 -22.49 -29.39
N LYS A 250 -27.66 -23.82 -29.42
CA LYS A 250 -28.86 -24.63 -29.68
C LYS A 250 -29.58 -25.07 -28.40
N LEU A 251 -29.01 -24.81 -27.22
CA LEU A 251 -29.62 -25.17 -25.95
C LEU A 251 -30.84 -24.28 -25.69
N LEU A 252 -32.02 -24.89 -25.59
CA LEU A 252 -33.28 -24.20 -25.36
C LEU A 252 -33.59 -24.06 -23.88
N ARG A 253 -33.44 -25.16 -23.14
CA ARG A 253 -33.85 -25.25 -21.73
C ARG A 253 -33.10 -26.35 -21.00
N VAL A 254 -32.93 -26.16 -19.70
CA VAL A 254 -32.34 -27.12 -18.77
C VAL A 254 -33.31 -27.36 -17.61
N PHE A 255 -33.56 -28.62 -17.29
CA PHE A 255 -34.24 -29.03 -16.06
C PHE A 255 -33.28 -29.82 -15.19
N VAL A 256 -33.19 -29.48 -13.90
CA VAL A 256 -32.36 -30.20 -12.93
C VAL A 256 -33.26 -30.78 -11.86
N PHE A 257 -33.41 -32.10 -11.86
CA PHE A 257 -34.05 -32.84 -10.78
C PHE A 257 -33.02 -33.13 -9.69
N THR A 258 -33.39 -32.93 -8.44
CA THR A 258 -32.58 -33.34 -7.28
C THR A 258 -33.45 -33.87 -6.15
N ASN A 259 -32.97 -34.87 -5.42
CA ASN A 259 -33.60 -35.32 -4.17
C ASN A 259 -33.39 -34.33 -3.01
N GLY A 260 -32.46 -33.39 -3.15
CA GLY A 260 -32.18 -32.34 -2.16
C GLY A 260 -33.16 -31.16 -2.18
N SER A 261 -32.78 -30.08 -1.49
CA SER A 261 -33.58 -28.85 -1.36
C SER A 261 -33.62 -27.99 -2.64
N GLY A 262 -32.75 -28.27 -3.62
CA GLY A 262 -32.62 -27.51 -4.86
C GLY A 262 -31.77 -26.23 -4.75
N GLN A 263 -31.69 -25.60 -3.58
CA GLN A 263 -30.96 -24.33 -3.43
C GLN A 263 -29.46 -24.44 -3.73
N GLU A 264 -28.87 -25.59 -3.44
CA GLU A 264 -27.42 -25.80 -3.51
C GLU A 264 -27.01 -26.68 -4.68
N VAL A 265 -27.96 -27.19 -5.48
CA VAL A 265 -27.66 -28.19 -6.52
C VAL A 265 -26.70 -27.64 -7.58
N LEU A 266 -26.80 -26.35 -7.94
CA LEU A 266 -25.88 -25.73 -8.90
C LEU A 266 -24.52 -25.35 -8.27
N SER A 267 -24.46 -25.27 -6.93
CA SER A 267 -23.21 -25.11 -6.19
C SER A 267 -22.50 -26.45 -5.93
N CYS A 268 -23.20 -27.57 -6.09
CA CYS A 268 -22.65 -28.91 -5.97
C CYS A 268 -21.67 -29.18 -7.14
N PRO A 269 -20.37 -29.45 -6.87
CA PRO A 269 -19.38 -29.63 -7.93
C PRO A 269 -19.71 -30.77 -8.89
N VAL A 270 -20.36 -31.83 -8.41
CA VAL A 270 -20.71 -33.00 -9.23
C VAL A 270 -21.86 -32.67 -10.19
N ALA A 271 -22.91 -32.00 -9.69
CA ALA A 271 -24.04 -31.59 -10.51
C ALA A 271 -23.63 -30.52 -11.53
N CYS A 272 -22.86 -29.52 -11.09
CA CYS A 272 -22.28 -28.49 -11.94
C CYS A 272 -21.39 -29.11 -13.03
N GLY A 273 -20.40 -29.93 -12.66
CA GLY A 273 -19.52 -30.59 -13.62
C GLY A 273 -20.25 -31.50 -14.60
N THR A 274 -21.28 -32.22 -14.15
CA THR A 274 -22.14 -33.02 -15.03
C THR A 274 -22.85 -32.13 -16.06
N LEU A 275 -23.41 -31.00 -15.63
CA LEU A 275 -24.11 -30.08 -16.52
C LEU A 275 -23.15 -29.41 -17.50
N GLU A 276 -21.98 -28.95 -17.02
CA GLU A 276 -20.92 -28.36 -17.82
C GLU A 276 -20.39 -29.32 -18.90
N ASP A 277 -20.05 -30.55 -18.51
CA ASP A 277 -19.57 -31.58 -19.42
C ASP A 277 -20.64 -31.99 -20.45
N THR A 278 -21.91 -31.97 -20.06
CA THR A 278 -23.02 -32.30 -20.97
C THR A 278 -23.26 -31.19 -22.00
N ALA A 279 -23.19 -29.94 -21.58
CA ALA A 279 -23.42 -28.78 -22.44
C ALA A 279 -22.17 -28.36 -23.23
N GLY A 280 -20.98 -28.80 -22.82
CA GLY A 280 -19.72 -28.39 -23.43
C GLY A 280 -19.35 -26.93 -23.15
N ALA A 281 -19.79 -26.38 -22.02
CA ALA A 281 -19.57 -24.98 -21.64
C ALA A 281 -19.55 -24.79 -20.13
N TYR A 282 -19.00 -23.67 -19.67
CA TYR A 282 -19.04 -23.31 -18.25
C TYR A 282 -20.47 -23.02 -17.79
N LEU A 283 -20.78 -23.33 -16.53
CA LEU A 283 -22.11 -23.17 -15.94
C LEU A 283 -22.63 -21.74 -16.11
N LYS A 284 -21.76 -20.73 -15.92
CA LYS A 284 -22.10 -19.31 -16.11
C LYS A 284 -22.63 -19.00 -17.52
N ASP A 285 -22.15 -19.71 -18.54
CA ASP A 285 -22.52 -19.48 -19.92
C ASP A 285 -23.80 -20.27 -20.26
N ILE A 286 -23.98 -21.44 -19.65
CA ILE A 286 -25.23 -22.22 -19.70
C ILE A 286 -26.40 -21.41 -19.12
N LEU A 287 -26.23 -20.89 -17.90
CA LEU A 287 -27.26 -20.10 -17.20
C LEU A 287 -27.61 -18.80 -17.92
N LYS A 288 -26.70 -18.25 -18.73
CA LYS A 288 -26.96 -17.10 -19.60
C LYS A 288 -27.67 -17.47 -20.90
N SER A 289 -27.38 -18.65 -21.44
CA SER A 289 -27.85 -19.08 -22.76
C SER A 289 -29.24 -19.71 -22.71
N ALA A 290 -29.57 -20.43 -21.63
CA ALA A 290 -30.81 -21.17 -21.51
C ALA A 290 -31.44 -21.03 -20.12
N GLN A 291 -32.78 -21.00 -20.08
CA GLN A 291 -33.51 -21.06 -18.82
C GLN A 291 -33.24 -22.40 -18.13
N THR A 292 -32.91 -22.34 -16.84
CA THR A 292 -32.59 -23.51 -16.01
C THR A 292 -33.57 -23.57 -14.85
N ASP A 293 -34.37 -24.63 -14.79
CA ASP A 293 -35.35 -24.84 -13.74
C ASP A 293 -34.94 -26.00 -12.83
N ILE A 294 -35.01 -25.79 -11.52
CA ILE A 294 -34.62 -26.79 -10.51
C ILE A 294 -35.89 -27.40 -9.90
N ILE A 295 -36.03 -28.71 -10.02
CA ILE A 295 -37.13 -29.50 -9.48
C ILE A 295 -36.59 -30.27 -8.27
N ALA A 296 -36.75 -29.66 -7.09
CA ALA A 296 -36.28 -30.19 -5.82
C ALA A 296 -37.13 -31.37 -5.30
N ARG A 297 -36.59 -32.08 -4.30
CA ARG A 297 -37.23 -33.21 -3.59
C ARG A 297 -37.83 -34.24 -4.56
N SER A 298 -37.06 -34.61 -5.57
CA SER A 298 -37.48 -35.49 -6.64
C SER A 298 -36.63 -36.76 -6.68
N ASP A 299 -37.28 -37.91 -6.84
CA ASP A 299 -36.71 -39.26 -6.93
C ASP A 299 -36.32 -39.67 -8.36
N ILE A 300 -36.56 -38.80 -9.34
CA ILE A 300 -36.31 -39.04 -10.77
C ILE A 300 -34.87 -39.48 -11.04
N GLY A 301 -33.89 -38.83 -10.40
CA GLY A 301 -32.47 -39.19 -10.57
C GLY A 301 -32.19 -40.63 -10.14
N GLU A 302 -32.77 -41.07 -9.02
CA GLU A 302 -32.62 -42.44 -8.53
C GLU A 302 -33.38 -43.45 -9.39
N THR A 303 -34.60 -43.12 -9.80
CA THR A 303 -35.41 -43.94 -10.70
C THR A 303 -34.72 -44.16 -12.05
N LEU A 304 -34.08 -43.12 -12.60
CA LEU A 304 -33.28 -43.19 -13.82
C LEU A 304 -32.06 -44.09 -13.64
N MET A 305 -31.33 -43.95 -12.53
CA MET A 305 -30.16 -44.78 -12.25
C MET A 305 -30.52 -46.27 -12.10
N GLN A 306 -31.71 -46.60 -11.61
CA GLN A 306 -32.17 -47.98 -11.42
C GLN A 306 -32.76 -48.58 -12.71
N SER A 307 -33.62 -47.83 -13.40
CA SER A 307 -34.38 -48.36 -14.54
C SER A 307 -33.72 -48.13 -15.89
N GLY A 308 -32.84 -47.13 -16.00
CA GLY A 308 -32.28 -46.65 -17.26
C GLY A 308 -33.29 -45.96 -18.19
N ALA A 309 -34.57 -45.92 -17.81
CA ALA A 309 -35.64 -45.33 -18.60
C ALA A 309 -36.07 -43.98 -18.01
N PHE A 310 -36.39 -43.02 -18.87
CA PHE A 310 -36.89 -41.72 -18.44
C PHE A 310 -38.35 -41.84 -17.99
N PRO A 311 -38.67 -41.60 -16.71
CA PRO A 311 -39.97 -41.95 -16.15
C PRO A 311 -41.05 -40.91 -16.52
N GLU A 312 -42.30 -41.34 -16.64
CA GLU A 312 -43.39 -40.48 -17.12
C GLU A 312 -43.68 -39.30 -16.18
N ASN A 313 -43.57 -39.51 -14.87
CA ASN A 313 -43.73 -38.45 -13.87
C ASN A 313 -42.68 -37.32 -14.01
N ALA A 314 -41.51 -37.58 -14.59
CA ALA A 314 -40.54 -36.52 -14.90
C ALA A 314 -41.05 -35.61 -16.02
N TRP A 315 -41.70 -36.20 -17.04
CA TRP A 315 -42.31 -35.41 -18.11
C TRP A 315 -43.45 -34.53 -17.61
N GLU A 316 -44.30 -35.07 -16.74
CA GLU A 316 -45.40 -34.31 -16.14
C GLU A 316 -44.88 -33.09 -15.37
N LYS A 317 -43.89 -33.28 -14.48
CA LYS A 317 -43.27 -32.19 -13.71
C LYS A 317 -42.63 -31.12 -14.60
N MET A 318 -41.96 -31.50 -15.70
CA MET A 318 -41.43 -30.50 -16.64
C MET A 318 -42.55 -29.79 -17.40
N ALA A 319 -43.64 -30.48 -17.75
CA ALA A 319 -44.76 -29.91 -18.50
C ALA A 319 -45.57 -28.90 -17.67
N GLU A 320 -45.56 -29.02 -16.34
CA GLU A 320 -46.11 -27.99 -15.43
C GLU A 320 -45.38 -26.65 -15.56
N ILE A 321 -44.10 -26.67 -15.95
CA ILE A 321 -43.24 -25.48 -16.08
C ILE A 321 -43.20 -24.98 -17.53
N ASP A 322 -42.99 -25.88 -18.49
CA ASP A 322 -42.93 -25.57 -19.93
C ASP A 322 -43.58 -26.66 -20.79
N PRO A 323 -44.91 -26.60 -20.95
CA PRO A 323 -45.65 -27.62 -21.69
C PRO A 323 -45.26 -27.68 -23.17
N ASN A 324 -44.90 -26.55 -23.77
CA ASN A 324 -44.61 -26.47 -25.21
C ASN A 324 -43.27 -27.13 -25.56
N THR A 325 -42.22 -26.83 -24.79
CA THR A 325 -40.91 -27.45 -24.99
C THR A 325 -40.97 -28.95 -24.68
N VAL A 326 -41.68 -29.34 -23.63
CA VAL A 326 -41.86 -30.76 -23.27
C VAL A 326 -42.66 -31.53 -24.32
N TRP A 327 -43.73 -30.95 -24.86
CA TRP A 327 -44.48 -31.56 -25.97
C TRP A 327 -43.60 -31.74 -27.20
N SER A 328 -42.80 -30.73 -27.53
CA SER A 328 -41.82 -30.80 -28.63
C SER A 328 -40.76 -31.88 -28.38
N ALA A 329 -40.37 -32.10 -27.12
CA ALA A 329 -39.43 -33.15 -26.76
C ALA A 329 -40.05 -34.55 -26.90
N LYS A 330 -41.28 -34.73 -26.42
CA LYS A 330 -42.03 -35.99 -26.53
C LYS A 330 -42.31 -36.40 -27.97
N THR A 331 -42.60 -35.43 -28.84
CA THR A 331 -42.83 -35.65 -30.28
C THR A 331 -41.52 -35.78 -31.08
N GLY A 332 -40.37 -35.58 -30.43
CA GLY A 332 -39.06 -35.68 -31.05
C GLY A 332 -38.70 -34.49 -31.95
N ALA A 333 -39.38 -33.36 -31.84
CA ALA A 333 -39.03 -32.12 -32.53
C ALA A 333 -37.74 -31.48 -31.97
N VAL A 334 -37.50 -31.63 -30.66
CA VAL A 334 -36.23 -31.23 -30.01
C VAL A 334 -35.41 -32.46 -29.61
N LYS A 335 -34.10 -32.28 -29.47
CA LYS A 335 -33.21 -33.33 -28.95
C LYS A 335 -33.16 -33.26 -27.43
N THR A 336 -33.44 -34.38 -26.78
CA THR A 336 -33.32 -34.53 -25.33
C THR A 336 -32.01 -35.21 -24.97
N CYS A 337 -31.27 -34.62 -24.03
CA CYS A 337 -30.11 -35.24 -23.39
C CYS A 337 -30.39 -35.36 -21.89
N VAL A 338 -30.24 -36.56 -21.33
CA VAL A 338 -30.43 -36.82 -19.90
C VAL A 338 -29.12 -37.35 -19.33
N ARG A 339 -28.69 -36.78 -18.20
CA ARG A 339 -27.54 -37.26 -17.41
C ARG A 339 -27.90 -37.29 -15.95
N THR A 340 -27.59 -38.41 -15.29
CA THR A 340 -27.73 -38.54 -13.84
C THR A 340 -26.43 -38.14 -13.15
N PHE A 341 -26.53 -37.60 -11.95
CA PHE A 341 -25.39 -37.32 -11.08
C PHE A 341 -25.64 -37.86 -9.67
N HIS A 342 -24.55 -38.18 -8.98
CA HIS A 342 -24.57 -38.64 -7.60
C HIS A 342 -23.37 -38.04 -6.88
N ASN A 343 -23.62 -37.21 -5.86
CA ASN A 343 -22.58 -36.68 -5.01
C ASN A 343 -22.37 -37.64 -3.81
N PRO A 344 -21.25 -38.39 -3.78
CA PRO A 344 -21.02 -39.37 -2.72
C PRO A 344 -20.82 -38.74 -1.34
N ASN A 345 -20.45 -37.45 -1.28
CA ASN A 345 -20.17 -36.76 -0.02
C ASN A 345 -21.45 -36.29 0.69
N THR A 346 -22.48 -35.91 -0.08
CA THR A 346 -23.75 -35.40 0.47
C THR A 346 -24.88 -36.42 0.36
N GLY A 347 -24.70 -37.49 -0.44
CA GLY A 347 -25.78 -38.42 -0.80
C GLY A 347 -26.81 -37.83 -1.77
N GLU A 348 -26.58 -36.61 -2.26
CA GLU A 348 -27.47 -35.96 -3.21
C GLU A 348 -27.42 -36.68 -4.57
N LYS A 349 -28.59 -36.97 -5.12
CA LYS A 349 -28.78 -37.65 -6.39
C LYS A 349 -29.73 -36.83 -7.25
N GLY A 350 -29.48 -36.81 -8.55
CA GLY A 350 -30.32 -36.04 -9.46
C GLY A 350 -30.13 -36.38 -10.92
N ALA A 351 -30.82 -35.63 -11.76
CA ALA A 351 -30.72 -35.71 -13.21
C ALA A 351 -30.77 -34.32 -13.84
N ALA A 352 -29.86 -34.05 -14.78
CA ALA A 352 -29.92 -32.91 -15.68
C ALA A 352 -30.54 -33.35 -17.00
N VAL A 353 -31.57 -32.62 -17.44
CA VAL A 353 -32.29 -32.81 -18.71
C VAL A 353 -32.10 -31.56 -19.54
N LEU A 354 -31.44 -31.69 -20.68
CA LEU A 354 -31.14 -30.59 -21.59
C LEU A 354 -31.92 -30.79 -22.88
N PHE A 355 -32.64 -29.75 -23.30
CA PHE A 355 -33.36 -29.72 -24.58
C PHE A 355 -32.62 -28.84 -25.58
N TYR A 356 -32.32 -29.41 -26.75
CA TYR A 356 -31.63 -28.72 -27.83
C TYR A 356 -32.51 -28.64 -29.07
N ASN A 357 -32.44 -27.51 -29.77
CA ASN A 357 -33.01 -27.40 -31.11
C ASN A 357 -32.21 -28.30 -32.08
N LYS A 358 -32.91 -29.04 -32.95
CA LYS A 358 -32.31 -29.88 -33.99
C LYS A 358 -31.90 -29.10 -35.24
N SER A 359 -32.57 -27.96 -35.48
CA SER A 359 -32.38 -27.09 -36.65
C SER A 359 -31.20 -26.16 -36.50
#